data_AF-A0AAW4CML9-F1
#
_entry.id   AF-A0AAW4CML9-F1
#
_cell.length_a   1.000
_cell.length_b   1.000
_cell.length_c   1.000
_cell.angle_alpha   90.00
_cell.angle_beta   90.00
_cell.angle_gamma   90.00
#
_symmetry.space_group_name_H-M   'P 1'
#
loop_
_entity.id
_entity.type
_entity.pdbx_description
1 polymer ?
#
loop_
_entity_poly.entity_id
_entity_poly.type
_entity_poly.pdbx_seq_one_letter_code
_entity_poly.pdbx_strand_id
1 'polypeptide(L)'
;AMLAAAPAQAQDKAKDGATPQRARNIILFLGDAGGVPTLNAAGIMAHDRPQSLFIQSMPHVGLSDTSALDNWVTDSAAGMSAIMTGHKTNSGMISALPAADGAITPVKSFLEYAEQRGLSTGLVTNMPIWDATPAACFAHVATRKDKDQIFRQMLTPRFGNGVDILIGKG
;
A
#
# COMPACT_ATOMS: atom_id res chain seq x y z
N ALA A 1 -46.68 6.46 19.09
CA ALA A 1 -46.90 5.51 17.98
C ALA A 1 -45.53 4.99 17.53
N MET A 2 -45.15 3.82 18.04
CA MET A 2 -44.01 3.05 17.54
C MET A 2 -44.42 2.44 16.20
N LEU A 3 -43.72 2.78 15.11
CA LEU A 3 -43.81 2.01 13.88
C LEU A 3 -42.59 1.08 13.85
N ALA A 4 -42.82 -0.19 14.17
CA ALA A 4 -41.85 -1.26 13.97
C ALA A 4 -41.73 -1.52 12.46
N ALA A 5 -40.56 -1.25 11.88
CA ALA A 5 -40.21 -1.76 10.56
C ALA A 5 -39.65 -3.17 10.75
N ALA A 6 -40.32 -4.17 10.16
CA ALA A 6 -39.85 -5.55 10.14
C ALA A 6 -38.49 -5.64 9.41
N PRO A 7 -37.56 -6.51 9.86
CA PRO A 7 -36.33 -6.73 9.13
C PRO A 7 -36.66 -7.43 7.81
N ALA A 8 -36.33 -6.79 6.70
CA ALA A 8 -36.24 -7.45 5.41
C ALA A 8 -35.16 -8.54 5.54
N GLN A 9 -35.57 -9.80 5.57
CA GLN A 9 -34.65 -10.93 5.44
C GLN A 9 -34.02 -10.86 4.05
N ALA A 10 -32.85 -10.25 3.96
CA ALA A 10 -31.94 -10.45 2.86
C ALA A 10 -31.57 -11.93 2.87
N GLN A 11 -32.11 -12.69 1.91
CA GLN A 11 -31.68 -14.05 1.66
C GLN A 11 -30.22 -14.01 1.23
N ASP A 12 -29.34 -14.17 2.21
CA ASP A 12 -27.92 -14.43 1.96
C ASP A 12 -27.83 -15.83 1.35
N LYS A 13 -27.81 -15.89 0.02
CA LYS A 13 -27.32 -17.08 -0.68
C LYS A 13 -25.80 -17.09 -0.47
N ALA A 14 -25.41 -17.54 0.72
CA ALA A 14 -24.05 -17.97 1.01
C ALA A 14 -23.65 -18.97 -0.07
N LYS A 15 -22.73 -18.56 -0.95
CA LYS A 15 -21.95 -19.48 -1.79
C LYS A 15 -20.93 -20.17 -0.88
N ASP A 16 -21.42 -20.99 0.03
CA ASP A 16 -20.61 -21.91 0.82
C ASP A 16 -20.11 -23.01 -0.12
N GLY A 17 -18.82 -22.98 -0.45
CA GLY A 17 -18.15 -24.06 -1.19
C GLY A 17 -17.16 -23.66 -2.30
N ALA A 18 -16.93 -22.37 -2.55
CA ALA A 18 -15.84 -21.99 -3.45
C ALA A 18 -14.49 -22.11 -2.73
N THR A 19 -13.68 -23.10 -3.12
CA THR A 19 -12.26 -23.12 -2.77
C THR A 19 -11.67 -21.75 -3.10
N PRO A 20 -10.95 -21.06 -2.18
CA PRO A 20 -10.44 -19.73 -2.45
C PRO A 20 -9.57 -19.78 -3.69
N GLN A 21 -10.08 -19.19 -4.77
CA GLN A 21 -9.40 -19.22 -6.05
C GLN A 21 -8.14 -18.36 -5.93
N ARG A 22 -6.98 -18.95 -6.24
CA ARG A 22 -5.70 -18.24 -6.17
C ARG A 22 -5.73 -17.01 -7.06
N ALA A 23 -5.43 -15.84 -6.50
CA ALA A 23 -5.33 -14.60 -7.25
C ALA A 23 -4.22 -14.69 -8.31
N ARG A 24 -4.56 -14.38 -9.57
CA ARG A 24 -3.60 -14.29 -10.69
C ARG A 24 -2.90 -12.93 -10.74
N ASN A 25 -3.63 -11.87 -10.40
CA ASN A 25 -3.16 -10.50 -10.46
C ASN A 25 -3.44 -9.81 -9.13
N ILE A 26 -2.54 -8.92 -8.71
CA ILE A 26 -2.71 -8.07 -7.53
C ILE A 26 -2.57 -6.63 -7.99
N ILE A 27 -3.58 -5.80 -7.70
CA ILE A 27 -3.56 -4.36 -7.98
C ILE A 27 -3.75 -3.65 -6.66
N LEU A 28 -2.76 -2.84 -6.28
CA LEU A 28 -2.80 -2.01 -5.08
C LEU A 28 -3.00 -0.56 -5.47
N PHE A 29 -4.11 0.03 -5.04
CA PHE A 29 -4.33 1.48 -5.11
C PHE A 29 -4.00 2.08 -3.75
N LEU A 30 -3.03 3.00 -3.72
CA LEU A 30 -2.65 3.72 -2.52
C LEU A 30 -3.04 5.19 -2.65
N GLY A 31 -3.94 5.66 -1.78
CA GLY A 31 -4.16 7.08 -1.55
C GLY A 31 -3.27 7.56 -0.41
N ASP A 32 -2.19 8.29 -0.71
CA ASP A 32 -1.34 8.90 0.31
C ASP A 32 -2.17 9.90 1.14
N ALA A 33 -2.10 9.78 2.47
CA ALA A 33 -3.00 10.46 3.42
C ALA A 33 -4.53 10.25 3.16
N GLY A 34 -4.91 9.15 2.49
CA GLY A 34 -6.28 8.82 2.09
C GLY A 34 -7.15 8.22 3.20
N GLY A 35 -7.14 8.79 4.40
CA GLY A 35 -7.92 8.29 5.54
C GLY A 35 -9.44 8.39 5.37
N VAL A 36 -10.20 7.78 6.29
CA VAL A 36 -11.68 7.82 6.33
C VAL A 36 -12.27 9.23 6.12
N PRO A 37 -11.81 10.30 6.81
CA PRO A 37 -12.34 11.64 6.59
C PRO A 37 -12.09 12.15 5.17
N THR A 38 -10.91 11.88 4.60
CA THR A 38 -10.54 12.25 3.23
C THR A 38 -11.45 11.56 2.20
N LEU A 39 -11.71 10.26 2.37
CA LEU A 39 -12.62 9.51 1.49
C LEU A 39 -14.05 10.04 1.56
N ASN A 40 -14.52 10.41 2.76
CA ASN A 40 -15.86 10.99 2.91
C ASN A 40 -15.95 12.36 2.22
N ALA A 41 -14.98 13.25 2.47
CA ALA A 41 -14.92 14.55 1.84
C ALA A 41 -14.85 14.46 0.30
N ALA A 42 -14.07 13.52 -0.23
CA ALA A 42 -13.96 13.29 -1.66
C ALA A 42 -15.30 12.83 -2.28
N GLY A 43 -16.08 11.99 -1.58
CA GLY A 43 -17.42 11.60 -2.04
C GLY A 43 -18.39 12.79 -2.09
N ILE A 44 -18.39 13.64 -1.06
CA ILE A 44 -19.21 14.86 -1.04
C ILE A 44 -18.78 15.80 -2.18
N MET A 45 -17.48 16.01 -2.38
CA MET A 45 -16.97 16.89 -3.43
C MET A 45 -17.32 16.39 -4.84
N ALA A 46 -17.26 15.07 -5.08
CA ALA A 46 -17.47 14.50 -6.41
C ALA A 46 -18.95 14.30 -6.77
N HIS A 47 -19.81 14.04 -5.77
CA HIS A 47 -21.17 13.56 -6.00
C HIS A 47 -22.24 14.22 -5.11
N ASP A 48 -21.87 15.23 -4.32
CA ASP A 48 -22.74 15.89 -3.33
C ASP A 48 -23.41 14.91 -2.35
N ARG A 49 -22.74 13.78 -2.09
CA ARG A 49 -23.24 12.69 -1.25
C ARG A 49 -22.08 11.96 -0.58
N PRO A 50 -22.15 11.66 0.74
CA PRO A 50 -21.18 10.79 1.39
C PRO A 50 -21.29 9.35 0.87
N GLN A 51 -20.24 8.55 1.06
CA GLN A 51 -20.21 7.12 0.69
C GLN A 51 -20.60 6.87 -0.78
N SER A 52 -20.05 7.68 -1.67
CA SER A 52 -20.39 7.71 -3.10
C SER A 52 -19.24 7.29 -4.01
N LEU A 53 -18.02 7.14 -3.46
CA LEU A 53 -16.87 6.68 -4.23
C LEU A 53 -16.96 5.17 -4.47
N PHE A 54 -16.47 4.71 -5.63
CA PHE A 54 -16.44 3.28 -5.97
C PHE A 54 -15.69 2.42 -4.93
N ILE A 55 -14.61 2.93 -4.35
CA ILE A 55 -13.86 2.18 -3.32
C ILE A 55 -14.72 1.87 -2.08
N GLN A 56 -15.73 2.70 -1.80
CA GLN A 56 -16.65 2.54 -0.67
C GLN A 56 -17.75 1.50 -0.96
N SER A 57 -17.90 1.04 -2.20
CA SER A 57 -18.83 -0.05 -2.56
C SER A 57 -18.17 -1.43 -2.61
N MET A 58 -16.85 -1.52 -2.32
CA MET A 58 -16.15 -2.80 -2.28
C MET A 58 -16.69 -3.71 -1.16
N PRO A 59 -16.81 -5.03 -1.40
CA PRO A 59 -17.49 -5.95 -0.47
C PRO A 59 -16.71 -6.22 0.82
N HIS A 60 -15.42 -5.89 0.86
CA HIS A 60 -14.54 -6.14 1.99
C HIS A 60 -13.87 -4.85 2.42
N VAL A 61 -14.02 -4.51 3.70
CA VAL A 61 -13.43 -3.32 4.33
C VAL A 61 -12.73 -3.78 5.60
N GLY A 62 -11.51 -3.27 5.80
CA GLY A 62 -10.74 -3.47 7.02
C GLY A 62 -10.15 -2.16 7.52
N LEU A 63 -9.87 -2.11 8.81
CA LEU A 63 -9.10 -1.02 9.41
C LEU A 63 -7.64 -1.48 9.54
N SER A 64 -6.72 -0.57 9.25
CA SER A 64 -5.28 -0.80 9.38
C SER A 64 -4.72 0.06 10.49
N ASP A 65 -4.00 -0.55 11.43
CA ASP A 65 -3.12 0.20 12.33
C ASP A 65 -1.89 0.66 11.54
N THR A 66 -1.73 1.97 11.42
CA THR A 66 -0.69 2.59 10.60
C THR A 66 0.52 3.03 11.40
N SER A 67 0.60 2.78 12.71
CA SER A 67 1.75 3.20 13.53
C SER A 67 3.08 2.68 12.95
N ALA A 68 4.12 3.53 13.00
CA ALA A 68 5.49 3.14 12.71
C ALA A 68 6.10 2.41 13.93
N LEU A 69 7.29 1.86 13.77
CA LEU A 69 7.97 1.15 14.86
C LEU A 69 8.38 2.09 16.01
N ASP A 70 8.73 3.34 15.67
CA ASP A 70 9.24 4.35 16.61
C ASP A 70 8.28 5.53 16.83
N ASN A 71 7.13 5.57 16.14
CA ASN A 71 6.19 6.68 16.20
C ASN A 71 4.73 6.21 16.08
N TRP A 72 3.85 6.85 16.86
CA TRP A 72 2.39 6.63 16.76
C TRP A 72 1.82 7.15 15.43
N VAL A 73 2.32 8.29 14.96
CA VAL A 73 1.96 8.88 13.67
C VAL A 73 3.08 8.53 12.68
N THR A 74 2.74 7.73 11.68
CA THR A 74 3.69 7.27 10.65
C THR A 74 3.94 8.33 9.59
N ASP A 75 5.02 8.13 8.83
CA ASP A 75 5.27 8.83 7.58
C ASP A 75 5.03 7.90 6.37
N SER A 76 5.03 8.45 5.15
CA SER A 76 4.81 7.65 3.94
C SER A 76 5.86 6.55 3.76
N ALA A 77 7.09 6.74 4.24
CA ALA A 77 8.16 5.74 4.12
C ALA A 77 7.86 4.50 4.97
N ALA A 78 7.66 4.67 6.28
CA ALA A 78 7.36 3.55 7.16
C ALA A 78 6.00 2.91 6.82
N GLY A 79 4.99 3.73 6.51
CA GLY A 79 3.65 3.26 6.14
C GLY A 79 3.64 2.40 4.88
N MET A 80 4.25 2.89 3.79
CA MET A 80 4.31 2.11 2.55
C MET A 80 5.24 0.91 2.68
N SER A 81 6.35 1.02 3.44
CA SER A 81 7.21 -0.13 3.72
C SER A 81 6.46 -1.26 4.41
N ALA A 82 5.58 -0.94 5.37
CA ALA A 82 4.75 -1.93 6.04
C ALA A 82 3.78 -2.61 5.07
N ILE A 83 3.13 -1.85 4.18
CA ILE A 83 2.22 -2.39 3.15
C ILE A 83 2.97 -3.29 2.17
N MET A 84 4.15 -2.86 1.73
CA MET A 84 4.91 -3.55 0.67
C MET A 84 5.66 -4.78 1.15
N THR A 85 6.18 -4.74 2.38
CA THR A 85 7.06 -5.78 2.93
C THR A 85 6.41 -6.65 4.00
N GLY A 86 5.26 -6.22 4.54
CA GLY A 86 4.62 -6.83 5.70
C GLY A 86 5.32 -6.53 7.04
N HIS A 87 6.33 -5.66 7.07
CA HIS A 87 7.07 -5.33 8.28
C HIS A 87 7.02 -3.83 8.60
N LYS A 88 6.63 -3.49 9.84
CA LYS A 88 6.76 -2.12 10.35
C LYS A 88 8.24 -1.77 10.54
N THR A 89 8.58 -0.52 10.26
CA THR A 89 9.92 0.05 10.42
C THR A 89 9.87 1.45 11.04
N ASN A 90 11.01 2.04 11.34
CA ASN A 90 11.11 3.40 11.86
C ASN A 90 10.72 4.42 10.79
N SER A 91 10.15 5.54 11.23
CA SER A 91 9.79 6.66 10.35
C SER A 91 10.97 7.09 9.48
N GLY A 92 10.70 7.30 8.20
CA GLY A 92 11.71 7.70 7.21
C GLY A 92 12.57 6.56 6.64
N MET A 93 12.53 5.34 7.18
CA MET A 93 13.17 4.18 6.57
C MET A 93 12.32 3.62 5.42
N ILE A 94 12.95 3.13 4.35
CA ILE A 94 12.26 2.52 3.20
C ILE A 94 12.66 1.05 3.11
N SER A 95 11.66 0.16 3.20
CA SER A 95 11.75 -1.31 3.04
C SER A 95 12.96 -1.94 3.70
N ALA A 96 13.29 -1.49 4.90
CA ALA A 96 14.42 -1.96 5.69
C ALA A 96 14.11 -1.87 7.18
N LEU A 97 14.66 -2.78 7.97
CA LEU A 97 14.53 -2.82 9.43
C LEU A 97 15.76 -2.20 10.11
N PRO A 98 15.57 -1.49 11.23
CA PRO A 98 16.71 -1.01 12.02
C PRO A 98 17.42 -2.18 12.69
N ALA A 99 18.76 -2.12 12.75
CA ALA A 99 19.58 -3.00 13.56
C ALA A 99 20.19 -2.25 14.74
N ALA A 100 20.60 -2.99 15.78
CA ALA A 100 21.10 -2.40 17.04
C ALA A 100 22.43 -1.63 16.88
N ASP A 101 23.20 -1.95 15.85
CA ASP A 101 24.47 -1.31 15.49
C ASP A 101 24.29 -0.08 14.59
N GLY A 102 23.06 0.32 14.29
CA GLY A 102 22.74 1.41 13.36
C GLY A 102 22.79 1.00 11.88
N ALA A 103 23.05 -0.26 11.56
CA ALA A 103 22.88 -0.78 10.21
C ALA A 103 21.39 -0.97 9.87
N ILE A 104 21.12 -1.28 8.60
CA ILE A 104 19.79 -1.63 8.13
C ILE A 104 19.77 -3.05 7.60
N THR A 105 18.66 -3.75 7.83
CA THR A 105 18.37 -5.04 7.19
C THR A 105 17.30 -4.84 6.12
N PRO A 106 17.65 -4.89 4.83
CA PRO A 106 16.67 -4.79 3.73
C PRO A 106 15.61 -5.89 3.80
N VAL A 107 14.37 -5.55 3.50
CA VAL A 107 13.24 -6.48 3.43
C VAL A 107 12.59 -6.40 2.06
N LYS A 108 12.36 -7.56 1.45
CA LYS A 108 11.79 -7.65 0.11
C LYS A 108 10.36 -7.12 0.06
N SER A 109 10.05 -6.33 -0.97
CA SER A 109 8.69 -5.91 -1.31
C SER A 109 7.93 -7.05 -2.00
N PHE A 110 6.60 -6.98 -2.02
CA PHE A 110 5.81 -7.97 -2.77
C PHE A 110 6.02 -7.88 -4.29
N LEU A 111 6.42 -6.72 -4.83
CA LEU A 111 6.80 -6.61 -6.26
C LEU A 111 8.06 -7.42 -6.51
N GLU A 112 9.07 -7.33 -5.65
CA GLU A 112 10.30 -8.10 -5.80
C GLU A 112 10.07 -9.61 -5.66
N TYR A 113 9.12 -10.02 -4.79
CA TYR A 113 8.67 -11.41 -4.76
C TYR A 113 7.94 -11.83 -6.04
N ALA A 114 7.21 -10.92 -6.70
CA ALA A 114 6.53 -11.19 -7.96
C ALA A 114 7.54 -11.34 -9.12
N GLU A 115 8.52 -10.44 -9.21
CA GLU A 115 9.64 -10.51 -10.17
C GLU A 115 10.43 -11.83 -10.03
N GLN A 116 10.80 -12.22 -8.80
CA GLN A 116 11.50 -13.48 -8.55
C GLN A 116 10.69 -14.72 -8.96
N ARG A 117 9.37 -14.58 -9.13
CA ARG A 117 8.47 -15.64 -9.61
C ARG A 117 8.17 -15.54 -11.11
N GLY A 118 8.82 -14.62 -11.83
CA GLY A 118 8.61 -14.39 -13.26
C GLY A 118 7.24 -13.77 -13.58
N LEU A 119 6.61 -13.09 -12.62
CA LEU A 119 5.40 -12.32 -12.86
C LEU A 119 5.77 -10.91 -13.26
N SER A 120 5.00 -10.32 -14.17
CA SER A 120 5.20 -8.91 -14.53
C SER A 120 4.84 -7.98 -13.39
N THR A 121 5.63 -6.93 -13.20
CA THR A 121 5.35 -5.89 -12.20
C THR A 121 5.24 -4.50 -12.79
N GLY A 122 4.51 -3.63 -12.08
CA GLY A 122 4.31 -2.25 -12.51
C GLY A 122 4.09 -1.32 -11.33
N LEU A 123 4.59 -0.10 -11.49
CA LEU A 123 4.44 1.00 -10.55
C LEU A 123 4.01 2.25 -11.30
N VAL A 124 2.90 2.84 -10.87
CA VAL A 124 2.39 4.10 -11.42
C VAL A 124 2.16 5.08 -10.28
N THR A 125 2.68 6.29 -10.40
CA THR A 125 2.56 7.33 -9.39
C THR A 125 2.43 8.72 -10.02
N ASN A 126 1.76 9.64 -9.33
CA ASN A 126 1.74 11.07 -9.67
C ASN A 126 2.86 11.86 -8.95
N MET A 127 3.61 11.20 -8.06
CA MET A 127 4.73 11.74 -7.30
C MET A 127 6.07 11.48 -8.03
N PRO A 128 7.17 12.12 -7.59
CA PRO A 128 8.49 11.75 -8.06
C PRO A 128 8.79 10.27 -7.75
N ILE A 129 9.43 9.57 -8.68
CA ILE A 129 9.69 8.12 -8.57
C ILE A 129 10.61 7.76 -7.40
N TRP A 130 11.43 8.72 -6.95
CA TRP A 130 12.31 8.61 -5.79
C TRP A 130 11.63 8.99 -4.46
N ASP A 131 10.39 9.46 -4.47
CA ASP A 131 9.67 9.71 -3.22
C ASP A 131 9.38 8.40 -2.48
N ALA A 132 9.12 8.47 -1.18
CA ALA A 132 9.10 7.30 -0.31
C ALA A 132 8.08 6.25 -0.71
N THR A 133 6.88 6.69 -1.10
CA THR A 133 5.78 5.83 -1.50
C THR A 133 6.13 4.94 -2.70
N PRO A 134 6.54 5.49 -3.88
CA PRO A 134 6.99 4.66 -4.98
C PRO A 134 8.30 3.91 -4.68
N ALA A 135 9.24 4.52 -3.96
CA ALA A 135 10.52 3.91 -3.63
C ALA A 135 10.39 2.65 -2.77
N ALA A 136 9.40 2.56 -1.88
CA ALA A 136 9.16 1.35 -1.07
C ALA A 136 8.85 0.08 -1.90
N CYS A 137 8.51 0.24 -3.17
CA CYS A 137 8.31 -0.88 -4.09
C CYS A 137 9.61 -1.56 -4.53
N PHE A 138 10.75 -0.85 -4.53
CA PHE A 138 12.00 -1.34 -5.16
C PHE A 138 13.30 -0.96 -4.43
N ALA A 139 13.26 -0.03 -3.47
CA ALA A 139 14.44 0.49 -2.79
C ALA A 139 14.46 0.13 -1.31
N HIS A 140 15.66 -0.01 -0.76
CA HIS A 140 15.92 -0.31 0.64
C HIS A 140 16.97 0.66 1.18
N VAL A 141 16.54 1.66 1.95
CA VAL A 141 17.41 2.73 2.43
C VAL A 141 17.10 3.12 3.87
N ALA A 142 18.13 3.56 4.60
CA ALA A 142 18.01 3.99 6.00
C ALA A 142 17.24 5.30 6.13
N THR A 143 17.23 6.12 5.08
CA THR A 143 16.48 7.37 5.06
C THR A 143 15.92 7.64 3.66
N ARG A 144 14.64 8.01 3.61
CA ARG A 144 13.93 8.48 2.41
C ARG A 144 14.57 9.71 1.76
N LYS A 145 15.51 10.37 2.45
CA LYS A 145 16.25 11.52 1.94
C LYS A 145 17.40 11.11 1.02
N ASP A 146 17.83 9.85 1.03
CA ASP A 146 18.92 9.35 0.19
C ASP A 146 18.43 9.04 -1.24
N LYS A 147 18.12 10.11 -1.98
CA LYS A 147 17.59 10.03 -3.34
C LYS A 147 18.56 9.33 -4.28
N ASP A 148 19.86 9.57 -4.11
CA ASP A 148 20.89 8.99 -4.96
C ASP A 148 20.92 7.47 -4.82
N GLN A 149 20.84 6.96 -3.59
CA GLN A 149 20.75 5.53 -3.36
C GLN A 149 19.43 4.94 -3.88
N ILE A 150 18.31 5.64 -3.73
CA ILE A 150 17.01 5.22 -4.27
C ILE A 150 17.07 5.10 -5.80
N PHE A 151 17.56 6.14 -6.50
CA PHE A 151 17.72 6.11 -7.96
C PHE A 151 18.67 5.01 -8.42
N ARG A 152 19.77 4.78 -7.70
CA ARG A 152 20.69 3.67 -8.02
C ARG A 152 20.00 2.32 -7.89
N GLN A 153 19.17 2.12 -6.87
CA GLN A 153 18.44 0.86 -6.70
C GLN A 153 17.32 0.67 -7.73
N MET A 154 16.78 1.76 -8.29
CA MET A 154 15.86 1.67 -9.43
C MET A 154 16.55 1.07 -10.66
N LEU A 155 17.79 1.48 -10.95
CA LEU A 155 18.55 1.03 -12.13
C LEU A 155 19.30 -0.29 -11.89
N THR A 156 19.74 -0.50 -10.65
CA THR A 156 20.48 -1.68 -10.19
C THR A 156 19.77 -2.26 -8.97
N PRO A 157 18.67 -3.02 -9.19
CA PRO A 157 17.83 -3.55 -8.13
C PRO A 157 18.59 -4.48 -7.21
N ARG A 158 18.24 -4.44 -5.92
CA ARG A 158 18.83 -5.33 -4.93
C ARG A 158 18.29 -6.75 -5.05
N PHE A 159 17.01 -6.88 -5.40
CA PHE A 159 16.32 -8.16 -5.56
C PHE A 159 15.63 -8.22 -6.92
N GLY A 160 15.75 -9.36 -7.60
CA GLY A 160 15.17 -9.54 -8.94
C GLY A 160 15.88 -8.70 -10.01
N ASN A 161 15.13 -8.37 -11.06
CA ASN A 161 15.56 -7.64 -12.26
C ASN A 161 14.98 -6.21 -12.33
N GLY A 162 14.25 -5.78 -11.30
CA GLY A 162 13.62 -4.46 -11.24
C GLY A 162 12.19 -4.47 -11.73
N VAL A 163 11.50 -3.33 -11.57
CA VAL A 163 10.09 -3.19 -11.97
C VAL A 163 10.01 -3.06 -13.50
N ASP A 164 9.17 -3.86 -14.17
CA ASP A 164 9.08 -3.84 -15.64
C ASP A 164 8.56 -2.50 -16.19
N ILE A 165 7.53 -1.94 -15.54
CA ILE A 165 6.90 -0.69 -15.94
C ILE A 165 6.90 0.28 -14.77
N LEU A 166 7.60 1.41 -14.93
CA LEU A 166 7.63 2.46 -13.94
C LEU A 166 7.22 3.79 -14.59
N ILE A 167 6.09 4.35 -14.13
CA ILE A 167 5.53 5.60 -14.63
C ILE A 167 5.38 6.58 -13.47
N GLY A 168 6.07 7.71 -13.56
CA GLY A 168 6.01 8.76 -12.55
C GLY A 168 6.77 10.01 -12.99
N LYS A 169 6.90 10.98 -12.09
CA LYS A 169 7.67 12.20 -12.35
C LYS A 169 9.14 12.04 -11.97
N GLY A 170 10.00 12.86 -12.56
CA GLY A 170 11.45 12.88 -12.28
C GLY A 170 12.18 11.75 -12.97
#